data_AF-A0A9P7EXK7-F1
#
_entry.id   AF-A0A9P7EXK7-F1
#
_cell.length_a   1.000
_cell.length_b   1.000
_cell.length_c   1.000
_cell.angle_alpha   90.00
_cell.angle_beta   90.00
_cell.angle_gamma   90.00
#
_symmetry.space_group_name_H-M   'P 1'
#
loop_
_entity.id
_entity.type
_entity.pdbx_description
1 polymer ?
#
loop_
_entity_poly.entity_id
_entity_poly.type
_entity_poly.pdbx_seq_one_letter_code
_entity_poly.pdbx_strand_id
1 'polypeptide(L)' 'ASDEGIHLGRVIFELCPLGHQLRPTALNELAQALQTRFDQHGSIDDLDTSIQLGREAVSL' A
#
# COMPACT_ATOMS: atom_id res chain seq x y z
N ALA A 1 -6.96 8.10 5.57
CA ALA A 1 -7.56 6.84 5.08
C ALA A 1 -8.24 6.13 6.24
N SER A 2 -9.34 5.42 6.02
CA SER A 2 -9.84 4.50 7.05
C SER A 2 -8.81 3.39 7.26
N ASP A 3 -8.58 2.97 8.52
CA ASP A 3 -7.72 1.81 8.84
C ASP A 3 -8.09 0.56 8.01
N GLU A 4 -9.34 0.48 7.57
CA GLU A 4 -9.88 -0.55 6.68
C GLU A 4 -9.12 -0.67 5.34
N GLY A 5 -8.68 0.44 4.72
CA GLY A 5 -7.93 0.40 3.46
C GLY A 5 -6.52 -0.16 3.63
N ILE A 6 -5.89 0.14 4.77
CA ILE A 6 -4.58 -0.42 5.13
C ILE A 6 -4.71 -1.91 5.45
N HIS A 7 -5.79 -2.29 6.14
CA HIS A 7 -6.08 -3.68 6.46
C HIS A 7 -6.33 -4.50 5.19
N LEU A 8 -7.16 -4.00 4.26
CA LEU A 8 -7.44 -4.66 2.99
C LEU A 8 -6.18 -4.84 2.15
N GLY A 9 -5.35 -3.80 2.04
CA GLY A 9 -4.09 -3.87 1.30
C GLY A 9 -3.12 -4.91 1.87
N ARG A 10 -3.04 -5.04 3.20
CA ARG A 10 -2.24 -6.09 3.86
C ARG A 10 -2.78 -7.50 3.61
N VAL A 11 -4.09 -7.69 3.71
CA VAL A 11 -4.74 -8.97 3.44
C VAL A 11 -4.52 -9.40 1.99
N ILE A 12 -4.65 -8.47 1.03
CA ILE A 12 -4.40 -8.78 -0.38
C ILE A 12 -2.92 -9.13 -0.60
N PHE A 13 -1.98 -8.48 0.10
CA PHE A 13 -0.55 -8.83 0.03
C PHE A 13 -0.26 -10.24 0.55
N GLU A 14 -0.94 -10.68 1.62
CA GLU A 14 -0.85 -12.05 2.13
C GLU A 14 -1.49 -13.08 1.18
N LEU A 15 -2.57 -12.69 0.48
CA LEU A 15 -3.34 -13.57 -0.40
C LEU A 15 -2.82 -13.63 -1.86
N CYS A 16 -1.96 -12.69 -2.28
CA CYS A 16 -1.41 -12.62 -3.64
C CYS A 16 0.11 -12.91 -3.64
N PRO A 17 0.52 -14.16 -3.91
CA PRO A 17 1.94 -14.50 -4.10
C PRO A 17 2.58 -13.65 -5.21
N LEU A 18 3.91 -13.53 -5.17
CA LEU A 18 4.71 -12.94 -6.23
C LEU A 18 4.32 -13.54 -7.60
N GLY A 19 3.96 -12.67 -8.56
CA GLY A 19 3.53 -13.07 -9.91
C GLY A 19 2.01 -13.06 -10.17
N HIS A 20 1.18 -12.81 -9.15
CA HIS A 20 -0.26 -12.62 -9.36
C HIS A 20 -0.53 -11.25 -10.01
N GLN A 21 -1.30 -11.22 -11.11
CA GLN A 21 -1.58 -9.99 -11.89
C GLN A 21 -2.18 -8.84 -11.07
N LEU A 22 -2.84 -9.14 -9.94
CA LEU A 22 -3.45 -8.11 -9.07
C LEU A 22 -2.48 -7.51 -8.05
N ARG A 23 -1.26 -8.05 -7.91
CA ARG A 23 -0.30 -7.60 -6.89
C ARG A 23 0.12 -6.13 -7.07
N PRO A 24 0.44 -5.63 -8.29
CA PRO A 24 0.75 -4.21 -8.50
C PRO A 24 -0.42 -3.28 -8.09
N THR A 25 -1.66 -3.66 -8.43
CA THR A 25 -2.86 -2.88 -8.08
C THR A 25 -3.05 -2.81 -6.57
N ALA A 26 -2.90 -3.94 -5.87
CA ALA A 26 -3.03 -3.99 -4.42
C ALA A 26 -1.97 -3.13 -3.69
N LEU A 27 -0.72 -3.17 -4.17
CA LEU A 27 0.36 -2.35 -3.66
C LEU A 27 0.08 -0.85 -3.86
N ASN A 28 -0.45 -0.48 -5.03
CA ASN A 28 -0.81 0.90 -5.33
C ASN A 28 -1.96 1.41 -4.45
N GLU A 29 -2.99 0.60 -4.21
CA GLU A 29 -4.10 0.95 -3.29
C GLU A 29 -3.59 1.14 -1.85
N LEU A 30 -2.71 0.25 -1.37
CA LEU A 30 -2.12 0.38 -0.04
C LEU A 30 -1.23 1.62 0.07
N ALA A 31 -0.44 1.92 -0.95
CA ALA A 31 0.39 3.12 -1.00
C ALA A 31 -0.45 4.41 -0.92
N GLN A 32 -1.56 4.48 -1.65
CA GLN A 32 -2.49 5.62 -1.61
C GLN A 32 -3.16 5.78 -0.23
N ALA A 33 -3.57 4.67 0.38
CA ALA A 33 -4.15 4.69 1.72
C ALA A 33 -3.17 5.24 2.77
N LEU A 34 -1.90 4.82 2.70
CA LEU A 34 -0.84 5.31 3.59
C LEU A 34 -0.50 6.79 3.34
N GLN A 35 -0.46 7.23 2.09
CA GLN A 35 -0.27 8.65 1.76
C GLN A 35 -1.41 9.51 2.33
N THR A 36 -2.66 9.08 2.15
CA THR A 36 -3.80 9.81 2.72
C THR A 36 -3.75 9.85 4.24
N ARG A 37 -3.23 8.80 4.90
CA ARG A 37 -3.06 8.78 6.35
C ARG A 37 -1.92 9.71 6.80
N PHE A 38 -0.84 9.80 6.04
CA PHE A 38 0.22 10.78 6.24
C PHE A 38 -0.32 12.21 6.12
N ASP A 39 -1.12 12.52 5.11
CA ASP A 39 -1.71 13.87 4.95
C ASP A 39 -2.59 14.28 6.14
N GLN A 40 -3.18 13.29 6.82
CA GLN A 40 -4.05 13.51 7.99
C GLN A 40 -3.28 13.62 9.31
N HIS A 41 -2.21 12.84 9.50
CA HIS A 41 -1.56 12.69 10.81
C HIS A 41 -0.07 13.07 10.83
N GLY A 42 0.53 13.33 9.67
CA GLY A 42 1.94 13.68 9.53
C GLY A 42 2.91 12.53 9.83
N SER A 43 2.45 11.28 9.82
CA SER A 43 3.27 10.10 10.13
C SER A 43 4.28 9.78 9.02
N ILE A 44 5.55 10.11 9.25
CA ILE A 44 6.63 9.87 8.26
C ILE A 44 6.76 8.38 7.93
N ASP A 45 6.51 7.49 8.91
CA ASP A 45 6.53 6.05 8.69
C ASP A 45 5.49 5.60 7.65
N ASP A 46 4.30 6.23 7.65
CA ASP A 46 3.26 5.96 6.65
C ASP A 46 3.71 6.44 5.25
N LEU A 47 4.39 7.60 5.19
CA LEU A 47 4.93 8.13 3.94
C LEU A 47 6.05 7.24 3.36
N ASP A 48 7.01 6.82 4.19
CA ASP A 48 8.11 5.96 3.77
C ASP A 48 7.58 4.60 3.28
N THR A 49 6.59 4.03 3.98
CA THR A 49 5.95 2.78 3.58
C THR A 49 5.19 2.94 2.27
N SER A 50 4.46 4.05 2.08
CA SER A 50 3.78 4.37 0.81
C SER A 50 4.76 4.40 -0.37
N ILE A 51 5.91 5.06 -0.22
CA ILE A 51 6.94 5.17 -1.25
C ILE A 51 7.53 3.79 -1.59
N GLN A 52 7.82 2.96 -0.58
CA GLN A 52 8.36 1.62 -0.80
C GLN A 52 7.38 0.75 -1.60
N LEU A 53 6.10 0.75 -1.23
CA LEU A 53 5.07 -0.03 -1.92
C LEU A 53 4.82 0.46 -3.35
N GLY A 54 4.83 1.77 -3.58
CA GLY A 54 4.73 2.33 -4.93
C GLY A 54 5.90 1.93 -5.83
N ARG A 55 7.12 1.85 -5.28
CA ARG A 55 8.29 1.35 -6.01
C ARG A 55 8.20 -0.14 -6.33
N GLU A 56 7.72 -0.96 -5.40
CA GLU A 56 7.47 -2.39 -5.65
C GLU A 56 6.40 -2.58 -6.74
N ALA A 57 5.32 -1.80 -6.71
CA ALA A 57 4.24 -1.87 -7.70
C ALA A 57 4.73 -1.59 -9.13
N VAL A 58 5.66 -0.64 -9.31
CA VAL A 58 6.25 -0.31 -10.63
C VAL A 58 7.30 -1.33 -11.06
N SER A 59 7.90 -2.06 -10.12
CA SER A 59 8.96 -3.03 -10.40
C SER A 59 8.45 -4.44 -10.71
N LEU A 60 7.14 -4.70 -10.56
CA LEU A 60 6.47 -5.97 -10.84
C LEU A 60 5.78 -5.95 -12.21
#